data_AF-A0A661QSK1-F1
#
_entry.id   AF-A0A661QSK1-F1
#
_cell.length_a   1.000
_cell.length_b   1.000
_cell.length_c   1.000
_cell.angle_alpha   90.00
_cell.angle_beta   90.00
_cell.angle_gamma   90.00
#
_symmetry.space_group_name_H-M   'P 1'
#
loop_
_entity.id
_entity.type
_entity.pdbx_description
1 polymer ?
#
loop_
_entity_poly.entity_id
_entity_poly.type
_entity_poly.pdbx_seq_one_letter_code
_entity_poly.pdbx_strand_id
1 'polypeptide(L)'
;MKHSELLTKRFDKNIAGVLNCFDRLVLFGTYQPICYPQVMSWQLHEAGIQLIDYEKKFANKLRLEMTARIKNIATQEGIPIKNVYASVRKEAFVSEILSARGDAPGIVCILSAMESCRCFKVRKNHKSGYLELQWKPGKCLHYYVYLMDPDYGLCYLRIPTWAPFRLQFYFNGHDWLQRRMAAEAITYRKADNCFVHVSDFERAQSIVDTFDVKSLHRRLDQLAARFVAVHGRWGQGLHWSIYQAEWATDVVFKSSRILPVLYEDLVRTAAIEIKCADIYGFLGRRLSVKPASQVSNRLQTLIEGDSY
;
A
#
# COMPACT_ATOMS: atom_id res chain seq x y z
N MET A 1 39.11 -6.58 0.11
CA MET A 1 37.84 -5.96 0.57
C MET A 1 38.02 -4.45 0.53
N LYS A 2 37.59 -3.78 -0.55
CA LYS A 2 37.50 -2.31 -0.53
C LYS A 2 36.34 -1.96 0.41
N HIS A 3 36.60 -1.14 1.43
CA HIS A 3 35.55 -0.61 2.28
C HIS A 3 34.54 0.12 1.39
N SER A 4 33.32 -0.42 1.30
CA SER A 4 32.18 0.29 0.73
C SER A 4 31.85 1.42 1.70
N GLU A 5 32.40 2.60 1.45
CA GLU A 5 32.02 3.80 2.16
C GLU A 5 30.63 4.25 1.65
N LEU A 6 29.69 4.46 2.56
CA LEU A 6 28.33 4.89 2.21
C LEU A 6 28.39 6.24 1.49
N LEU A 7 27.53 6.41 0.48
CA LEU A 7 27.42 7.66 -0.28
C LEU A 7 27.20 8.88 0.64
N THR A 8 26.39 8.69 1.68
CA THR A 8 26.12 9.70 2.70
C THR A 8 27.37 10.14 3.46
N LYS A 9 28.32 9.22 3.70
CA LYS A 9 29.60 9.54 4.37
C LYS A 9 30.57 10.22 3.42
N ARG A 10 30.67 9.72 2.19
CA ARG A 10 31.59 10.26 1.17
C ARG A 10 31.28 11.72 0.80
N PHE A 11 30.00 12.09 0.79
CA PHE A 11 29.53 13.43 0.38
C PHE A 11 28.91 14.25 1.52
N ASP A 12 29.19 13.90 2.78
CA ASP A 12 28.62 14.53 3.97
C ASP A 12 28.67 16.07 3.94
N LYS A 13 29.81 16.64 3.53
CA LYS A 13 30.01 18.10 3.40
C LYS A 13 29.00 18.77 2.46
N ASN A 14 28.50 18.04 1.47
CA ASN A 14 27.58 18.52 0.44
C ASN A 14 26.11 18.20 0.73
N ILE A 15 25.85 17.36 1.74
CA ILE A 15 24.51 16.96 2.16
C ILE A 15 24.01 17.94 3.22
N ALA A 16 22.79 18.45 3.02
CA ALA A 16 22.07 19.29 3.97
C ALA A 16 21.38 18.44 5.05
N GLY A 17 20.91 17.24 4.69
CA GLY A 17 20.32 16.29 5.62
C GLY A 17 19.96 14.99 4.93
N VAL A 18 19.77 13.94 5.73
CA VAL A 18 19.27 12.64 5.30
C VAL A 18 18.04 12.33 6.14
N LEU A 19 16.98 11.86 5.48
CA LEU A 19 15.75 11.47 6.12
C LEU A 19 15.34 10.09 5.63
N ASN A 20 15.07 9.19 6.56
CA ASN A 20 14.56 7.86 6.27
C ASN A 20 13.10 7.80 6.71
N CYS A 21 12.20 7.38 5.83
CA CYS A 21 10.77 7.31 6.10
C CYS A 21 10.12 6.19 5.29
N PHE A 22 8.95 5.73 5.75
CA PHE A 22 8.06 4.97 4.88
C PHE A 22 7.58 5.84 3.73
N ASP A 23 7.56 5.31 2.52
CA ASP A 23 6.91 5.95 1.37
C ASP A 23 5.51 5.35 1.19
N ARG A 24 5.43 4.13 0.67
CA ARG A 24 4.18 3.40 0.48
C ARG A 24 4.01 2.31 1.52
N LEU A 25 3.00 2.43 2.39
CA LEU A 25 2.60 1.35 3.30
C LEU A 25 1.22 0.81 2.94
N VAL A 26 1.15 -0.48 2.60
CA VAL A 26 -0.09 -1.20 2.32
C VAL A 26 -0.25 -2.35 3.31
N LEU A 27 -1.37 -2.37 4.01
CA LEU A 27 -1.68 -3.35 5.06
C LEU A 27 -2.90 -4.17 4.67
N PHE A 28 -2.92 -5.45 5.05
CA PHE A 28 -4.12 -6.28 5.00
C PHE A 28 -4.73 -6.43 6.38
N GLY A 29 -6.04 -6.20 6.44
CA GLY A 29 -6.85 -6.55 7.60
C GLY A 29 -7.54 -7.89 7.37
N THR A 30 -7.27 -8.87 8.23
CA THR A 30 -7.87 -10.20 8.14
C THR A 30 -8.64 -10.56 9.41
N TYR A 31 -9.85 -11.09 9.23
CA TYR A 31 -10.62 -11.67 10.32
C TYR A 31 -10.14 -13.10 10.54
N GLN A 32 -9.33 -13.32 11.58
CA GLN A 32 -8.80 -14.65 11.92
C GLN A 32 -9.89 -15.74 12.00
N PRO A 33 -11.09 -15.49 12.53
CA PRO A 33 -12.11 -16.52 12.66
C PRO A 33 -12.75 -16.96 11.33
N ILE A 34 -12.50 -16.25 10.23
CA ILE A 34 -13.02 -16.61 8.90
C ILE A 34 -11.94 -16.65 7.81
N CYS A 35 -10.66 -16.51 8.18
CA CYS A 35 -9.60 -16.32 7.19
C CYS A 35 -9.18 -17.62 6.48
N TYR A 36 -9.57 -18.80 6.97
CA TYR A 36 -9.29 -20.10 6.34
C TYR A 36 -10.58 -20.93 6.18
N PRO A 37 -10.67 -21.78 5.13
CA PRO A 37 -11.89 -22.52 4.83
C PRO A 37 -12.37 -23.44 5.95
N GLN A 38 -11.45 -24.09 6.67
CA GLN A 38 -11.77 -25.00 7.77
C GLN A 38 -12.41 -24.25 8.95
N VAL A 39 -11.81 -23.11 9.34
CA VAL A 39 -12.34 -22.28 10.43
C VAL A 39 -13.70 -21.70 10.06
N MET A 40 -13.87 -21.23 8.82
CA MET A 40 -15.17 -20.81 8.30
C MET A 40 -16.20 -21.94 8.33
N SER A 41 -15.79 -23.16 7.96
CA SER A 41 -16.70 -24.32 7.95
C SER A 41 -17.16 -24.67 9.37
N TRP A 42 -16.25 -24.60 10.36
CA TRP A 42 -16.59 -24.76 11.76
C TRP A 42 -17.56 -23.67 12.25
N GLN A 43 -17.33 -22.39 11.89
CA GLN A 43 -18.26 -21.33 12.25
C GLN A 43 -19.65 -21.49 11.65
N LEU A 44 -19.76 -21.95 10.40
CA LEU A 44 -21.05 -22.23 9.78
C LEU A 44 -21.76 -23.37 10.51
N HIS A 45 -21.03 -24.41 10.90
CA HIS A 45 -21.57 -25.52 11.69
C HIS A 45 -22.11 -25.06 13.04
N GLU A 46 -21.33 -24.28 13.81
CA GLU A 46 -21.77 -23.68 15.09
C GLU A 46 -23.02 -22.80 14.92
N ALA A 47 -23.13 -22.09 13.79
CA ALA A 47 -24.30 -21.28 13.46
C ALA A 47 -25.50 -22.09 12.89
N GLY A 48 -25.39 -23.42 12.78
CA GLY A 48 -26.43 -24.29 12.21
C GLY A 48 -26.64 -24.13 10.70
N ILE A 49 -25.66 -23.55 9.98
CA ILE A 49 -25.73 -23.29 8.55
C ILE A 49 -25.04 -24.43 7.79
N GLN A 50 -25.81 -25.11 6.94
CA GLN A 50 -25.26 -26.14 6.06
C GLN A 50 -24.32 -25.54 5.01
N LEU A 51 -23.27 -26.27 4.64
CA LEU A 51 -22.30 -25.80 3.64
C LEU A 51 -22.94 -25.47 2.28
N ILE A 52 -23.98 -26.20 1.87
CA ILE A 52 -24.72 -25.92 0.62
C ILE A 52 -25.37 -24.52 0.59
N ASP A 53 -25.70 -23.99 1.77
CA ASP A 53 -26.34 -22.69 1.95
C ASP A 53 -25.33 -21.55 2.11
N TYR A 54 -24.02 -21.85 2.13
CA TYR A 54 -22.96 -20.86 2.32
C TYR A 54 -23.06 -19.71 1.34
N GLU A 55 -23.15 -19.97 0.03
CA GLU A 55 -23.14 -18.88 -0.97
C GLU A 55 -24.46 -18.10 -0.98
N LYS A 56 -25.59 -18.81 -0.96
CA LYS A 56 -26.92 -18.22 -1.15
C LYS A 56 -27.44 -17.51 0.10
N LYS A 57 -27.28 -18.10 1.28
CA LYS A 57 -27.83 -17.57 2.54
C LYS A 57 -26.79 -16.78 3.31
N PHE A 58 -25.62 -17.36 3.57
CA PHE A 58 -24.63 -16.73 4.42
C PHE A 58 -23.91 -15.58 3.69
N ALA A 59 -23.08 -15.90 2.69
CA ALA A 59 -22.20 -14.93 2.02
C ALA A 59 -22.99 -13.81 1.32
N ASN A 60 -24.10 -14.13 0.65
CA ASN A 60 -24.92 -13.10 0.00
C ASN A 60 -25.62 -12.18 1.01
N LYS A 61 -26.08 -12.67 2.16
CA LYS A 61 -26.64 -11.81 3.22
C LYS A 61 -25.58 -10.80 3.70
N LEU A 62 -24.38 -11.29 4.01
CA LEU A 62 -23.29 -10.41 4.44
C LEU A 62 -22.92 -9.38 3.34
N ARG A 63 -22.90 -9.81 2.07
CA ARG A 63 -22.66 -8.92 0.92
C ARG A 63 -23.66 -7.76 0.87
N LEU A 64 -24.94 -8.05 1.07
CA LEU A 64 -26.00 -7.05 1.05
C LEU A 64 -25.86 -6.07 2.23
N GLU A 65 -25.55 -6.57 3.43
CA GLU A 65 -25.33 -5.74 4.61
C GLU A 65 -24.12 -4.82 4.46
N MET A 66 -23.02 -5.34 3.90
CA MET A 66 -21.83 -4.56 3.55
C MET A 66 -22.16 -3.45 2.55
N THR A 67 -22.93 -3.77 1.52
CA THR A 67 -23.37 -2.82 0.49
C THR A 67 -24.28 -1.74 1.09
N ALA A 68 -25.23 -2.12 1.95
CA ALA A 68 -26.13 -1.21 2.64
C ALA A 68 -25.37 -0.25 3.57
N ARG A 69 -24.39 -0.74 4.33
CA ARG A 69 -23.56 0.09 5.22
C ARG A 69 -22.84 1.18 4.45
N ILE A 70 -22.16 0.84 3.35
CA ILE A 70 -21.44 1.83 2.53
C ILE A 70 -22.39 2.83 1.88
N LYS A 71 -23.53 2.37 1.34
CA LYS A 71 -24.56 3.25 0.78
C LYS A 71 -25.13 4.23 1.80
N ASN A 72 -25.42 3.76 3.02
CA ASN A 72 -25.95 4.61 4.08
C ASN A 72 -24.94 5.70 4.48
N ILE A 73 -23.65 5.34 4.62
CA ILE A 73 -22.59 6.31 4.90
C ILE A 73 -22.46 7.32 3.76
N ALA A 74 -22.48 6.85 2.51
CA ALA A 74 -22.42 7.73 1.35
C ALA A 74 -23.56 8.75 1.32
N THR A 75 -24.80 8.31 1.61
CA THR A 75 -25.98 9.19 1.69
C THR A 75 -25.88 10.17 2.86
N GLN A 76 -25.45 9.72 4.03
CA GLN A 76 -25.33 10.56 5.23
C GLN A 76 -24.30 11.67 5.06
N GLU A 77 -23.20 11.38 4.37
CA GLU A 77 -22.11 12.33 4.13
C GLU A 77 -22.30 13.14 2.84
N GLY A 78 -23.36 12.85 2.06
CA GLY A 78 -23.64 13.50 0.77
C GLY A 78 -22.61 13.18 -0.33
N ILE A 79 -21.92 12.04 -0.24
CA ILE A 79 -20.83 11.67 -1.15
C ILE A 79 -21.31 10.62 -2.16
N PRO A 80 -21.20 10.87 -3.47
CA PRO A 80 -21.61 9.89 -4.48
C PRO A 80 -20.66 8.69 -4.53
N ILE A 81 -21.24 7.49 -4.70
CA ILE A 81 -20.46 6.27 -5.00
C ILE A 81 -20.27 6.19 -6.51
N LYS A 82 -19.02 6.33 -6.97
CA LYS A 82 -18.69 6.25 -8.41
C LYS A 82 -18.27 4.84 -8.79
N ASN A 83 -18.94 4.25 -9.77
CA ASN A 83 -18.52 2.98 -10.34
C ASN A 83 -17.31 3.18 -11.27
N VAL A 84 -16.25 2.42 -11.06
CA VAL A 84 -15.02 2.48 -11.85
C VAL A 84 -14.71 1.12 -12.49
N TYR A 85 -14.29 1.17 -13.74
CA TYR A 85 -13.82 0.01 -14.49
C TYR A 85 -12.30 -0.12 -14.38
N ALA A 86 -11.77 -1.30 -14.69
CA ALA A 86 -10.35 -1.61 -14.54
C ALA A 86 -9.39 -0.67 -15.30
N SER A 87 -9.87 -0.03 -16.37
CA SER A 87 -9.09 0.91 -17.19
C SER A 87 -8.95 2.32 -16.58
N VAL A 88 -9.73 2.65 -15.54
CA VAL A 88 -9.74 4.00 -14.97
C VAL A 88 -8.62 4.13 -13.93
N ARG A 89 -7.73 5.11 -14.13
CA ARG A 89 -6.72 5.49 -13.12
C ARG A 89 -7.41 6.17 -11.94
N LYS A 90 -7.61 5.41 -10.85
CA LYS A 90 -8.27 5.86 -9.63
C LYS A 90 -7.57 7.09 -9.02
N GLU A 91 -6.24 7.12 -9.05
CA GLU A 91 -5.42 8.20 -8.47
C GLU A 91 -5.65 9.55 -9.16
N ALA A 92 -5.76 9.57 -10.49
CA ALA A 92 -6.04 10.81 -11.24
C ALA A 92 -7.39 11.41 -10.85
N PHE A 93 -8.41 10.56 -10.68
CA PHE A 93 -9.74 10.99 -10.25
C PHE A 93 -9.75 11.55 -8.83
N VAL A 94 -8.98 10.95 -7.91
CA VAL A 94 -8.87 11.43 -6.52
C VAL A 94 -8.14 12.77 -6.49
N SER A 95 -7.08 12.93 -7.29
CA SER A 95 -6.34 14.20 -7.40
C SER A 95 -7.23 15.36 -7.87
N GLU A 96 -8.10 15.12 -8.85
CA GLU A 96 -9.08 16.12 -9.33
C GLU A 96 -10.08 16.55 -8.25
N ILE A 97 -10.52 15.63 -7.39
CA ILE A 97 -11.42 15.99 -6.27
C ILE A 97 -10.66 16.79 -5.21
N LEU A 98 -9.41 16.40 -4.92
CA LEU A 98 -8.58 17.08 -3.92
C LEU A 98 -8.21 18.50 -4.35
N SER A 99 -8.01 18.77 -5.63
CA SER A 99 -7.73 20.13 -6.10
C SER A 99 -8.90 21.10 -5.87
N ALA A 100 -10.15 20.60 -5.88
CA ALA A 100 -11.34 21.38 -5.59
C ALA A 100 -11.68 21.47 -4.09
N ARG A 101 -11.51 20.38 -3.34
CA ARG A 101 -11.87 20.27 -1.91
C ARG A 101 -10.79 20.80 -0.97
N GLY A 102 -9.52 20.69 -1.37
CA GLY A 102 -8.36 20.85 -0.50
C GLY A 102 -8.17 19.70 0.49
N ASP A 103 -7.30 19.94 1.49
CA ASP A 103 -6.81 18.91 2.43
C ASP A 103 -7.63 18.79 3.72
N ALA A 104 -8.89 19.23 3.71
CA ALA A 104 -9.75 19.13 4.88
C ALA A 104 -10.02 17.66 5.25
N PRO A 105 -9.97 17.29 6.55
CA PRO A 105 -10.23 15.92 6.99
C PRO A 105 -11.61 15.39 6.57
N GLY A 106 -11.73 14.08 6.36
CA GLY A 106 -12.99 13.40 6.03
C GLY A 106 -12.95 12.63 4.72
N ILE A 107 -14.07 11.98 4.37
CA ILE A 107 -14.16 11.14 3.18
C ILE A 107 -14.03 12.02 1.93
N VAL A 108 -13.10 11.67 1.04
CA VAL A 108 -12.86 12.38 -0.22
C VAL A 108 -13.80 11.84 -1.30
N CYS A 109 -13.81 10.52 -1.50
CA CYS A 109 -14.72 9.87 -2.43
C CYS A 109 -14.86 8.37 -2.11
N ILE A 110 -15.92 7.76 -2.64
CA ILE A 110 -16.13 6.32 -2.57
C ILE A 110 -16.20 5.79 -4.00
N LEU A 111 -15.30 4.88 -4.35
CA LEU A 111 -15.32 4.19 -5.64
C LEU A 111 -15.81 2.75 -5.45
N SER A 112 -16.58 2.25 -6.41
CA SER A 112 -16.93 0.83 -6.47
C SER A 112 -16.32 0.20 -7.71
N ALA A 113 -15.69 -0.97 -7.56
CA ALA A 113 -15.09 -1.69 -8.68
C ALA A 113 -15.34 -3.20 -8.55
N MET A 114 -15.56 -3.89 -9.67
CA MET A 114 -15.58 -5.35 -9.68
C MET A 114 -14.15 -5.87 -9.81
N GLU A 115 -13.64 -6.50 -8.75
CA GLU A 115 -12.24 -6.92 -8.66
C GLU A 115 -12.15 -8.44 -8.53
N SER A 116 -11.03 -9.01 -8.98
CA SER A 116 -10.71 -10.42 -8.74
C SER A 116 -10.36 -10.62 -7.27
N CYS A 117 -10.98 -11.61 -6.63
CA CYS A 117 -10.79 -11.90 -5.21
C CYS A 117 -10.69 -13.42 -4.97
N ARG A 118 -9.96 -13.84 -3.93
CA ARG A 118 -10.01 -15.22 -3.44
C ARG A 118 -11.23 -15.36 -2.56
N CYS A 119 -12.12 -16.28 -2.93
CA CYS A 119 -13.35 -16.56 -2.20
C CYS A 119 -13.42 -18.05 -1.83
N PHE A 120 -14.29 -18.38 -0.88
CA PHE A 120 -14.65 -19.76 -0.63
C PHE A 120 -15.72 -20.22 -1.61
N LYS A 121 -15.55 -21.44 -2.13
CA LYS A 121 -16.55 -22.15 -2.92
C LYS A 121 -16.78 -23.52 -2.31
N VAL A 122 -18.04 -23.94 -2.28
CA VAL A 122 -18.43 -25.26 -1.79
C VAL A 122 -18.14 -26.27 -2.89
N ARG A 123 -17.31 -27.25 -2.59
CA ARG A 123 -16.93 -28.31 -3.54
C ARG A 123 -16.89 -29.65 -2.83
N LYS A 124 -17.16 -30.71 -3.58
CA LYS A 124 -16.98 -32.08 -3.11
C LYS A 124 -15.48 -32.40 -3.10
N ASN A 125 -14.97 -32.87 -1.98
CA ASN A 125 -13.63 -33.41 -1.90
C ASN A 125 -13.61 -34.79 -2.55
N HIS A 126 -12.76 -35.00 -3.55
CA HIS A 126 -12.68 -36.26 -4.28
C HIS A 126 -12.11 -37.43 -3.44
N LYS A 127 -11.35 -37.13 -2.38
CA LYS A 127 -10.76 -38.16 -1.50
C LYS A 127 -11.73 -38.59 -0.41
N SER A 128 -12.39 -37.65 0.26
CA SER A 128 -13.27 -37.94 1.39
C SER A 128 -14.74 -38.11 1.00
N GLY A 129 -15.15 -37.62 -0.18
CA GLY A 129 -16.54 -37.67 -0.65
C GLY A 129 -17.46 -36.61 -0.05
N TYR A 130 -17.01 -35.84 0.94
CA TYR A 130 -17.81 -34.81 1.61
C TYR A 130 -17.70 -33.44 0.95
N LEU A 131 -18.67 -32.57 1.23
CA LEU A 131 -18.61 -31.15 0.84
C LEU A 131 -17.67 -30.40 1.79
N GLU A 132 -16.83 -29.54 1.22
CA GLU A 132 -15.92 -28.67 1.96
C GLU A 132 -15.84 -27.30 1.30
N LEU A 133 -15.46 -26.28 2.08
CA LEU A 133 -15.08 -24.98 1.55
C LEU A 133 -13.65 -25.06 1.00
N GLN A 134 -13.47 -24.59 -0.23
CA GLN A 134 -12.16 -24.50 -0.87
C GLN A 134 -11.91 -23.08 -1.37
N TRP A 135 -10.64 -22.66 -1.33
CA TRP A 135 -10.22 -21.43 -1.99
C TRP A 135 -10.37 -21.54 -3.51
N LYS A 136 -11.08 -20.57 -4.10
CA LYS A 136 -11.16 -20.41 -5.55
C LYS A 136 -11.06 -18.94 -5.95
N PRO A 137 -10.54 -18.65 -7.15
CA PRO A 137 -10.67 -17.33 -7.73
C PRO A 137 -12.15 -17.02 -7.97
N GLY A 138 -12.53 -15.78 -7.74
CA GLY A 138 -13.85 -15.24 -8.05
C GLY A 138 -13.74 -13.76 -8.34
N LYS A 139 -14.89 -13.13 -8.56
CA LYS A 139 -15.01 -11.67 -8.66
C LYS A 139 -16.02 -11.20 -7.63
N CYS A 140 -15.71 -10.10 -6.97
CA CYS A 140 -16.61 -9.48 -6.01
C CYS A 140 -16.53 -7.95 -6.12
N LEU A 141 -17.61 -7.29 -5.70
CA LEU A 141 -17.63 -5.83 -5.65
C LEU A 141 -16.71 -5.38 -4.50
N HIS A 142 -15.81 -4.45 -4.79
CA HIS A 142 -14.93 -3.82 -3.83
C HIS A 142 -15.28 -2.33 -3.75
N TYR A 143 -15.37 -1.81 -2.54
CA TYR A 143 -15.45 -0.38 -2.29
C TYR A 143 -14.06 0.15 -1.94
N TYR A 144 -13.65 1.25 -2.55
CA TYR A 144 -12.47 2.01 -2.18
C TYR A 144 -12.96 3.30 -1.54
N VAL A 145 -12.81 3.39 -0.22
CA VAL A 145 -13.12 4.61 0.53
C VAL A 145 -11.83 5.40 0.62
N TYR A 146 -11.73 6.50 -0.15
CA TYR A 146 -10.64 7.46 -0.03
C TYR A 146 -11.02 8.48 1.04
N LEU A 147 -10.11 8.74 1.97
CA LEU A 147 -10.32 9.71 3.04
C LEU A 147 -9.05 10.49 3.33
N MET A 148 -9.24 11.74 3.72
CA MET A 148 -8.20 12.59 4.27
C MET A 148 -8.20 12.38 5.79
N ASP A 149 -7.23 11.60 6.26
CA ASP A 149 -7.04 11.33 7.67
C ASP A 149 -6.28 12.46 8.36
N PRO A 150 -6.68 12.90 9.55
CA PRO A 150 -6.00 13.99 10.26
C PRO A 150 -4.55 13.64 10.64
N ASP A 151 -4.23 12.36 10.86
CA ASP A 151 -2.90 11.91 11.26
C ASP A 151 -2.10 11.37 10.07
N TYR A 152 -2.74 10.58 9.21
CA TYR A 152 -2.07 9.81 8.14
C TYR A 152 -2.24 10.41 6.74
N GLY A 153 -3.03 11.47 6.60
CA GLY A 153 -3.29 12.10 5.31
C GLY A 153 -4.13 11.30 4.36
N LEU A 154 -3.84 11.45 3.06
CA LEU A 154 -4.63 10.79 2.03
C LEU A 154 -4.40 9.28 2.10
N CYS A 155 -5.42 8.57 2.55
CA CYS A 155 -5.40 7.13 2.63
C CYS A 155 -6.63 6.53 1.93
N TYR A 156 -6.57 5.23 1.65
CA TYR A 156 -7.75 4.50 1.22
C TYR A 156 -7.92 3.21 2.00
N LEU A 157 -9.19 2.85 2.22
CA LEU A 157 -9.60 1.55 2.70
C LEU A 157 -10.36 0.82 1.59
N ARG A 158 -9.79 -0.28 1.10
CA ARG A 158 -10.42 -1.19 0.16
C ARG A 158 -11.17 -2.28 0.91
N ILE A 159 -12.47 -2.34 0.68
CA ILE A 159 -13.44 -3.18 1.37
C ILE A 159 -14.09 -4.12 0.35
N PRO A 160 -13.69 -5.39 0.28
CA PRO A 160 -14.43 -6.40 -0.46
C PRO A 160 -15.82 -6.65 0.16
N THR A 161 -16.80 -6.93 -0.67
CA THR A 161 -18.18 -7.25 -0.24
C THR A 161 -18.45 -8.75 -0.09
N TRP A 162 -17.47 -9.61 -0.36
CA TRP A 162 -17.61 -11.06 -0.24
C TRP A 162 -16.68 -11.64 0.82
N ALA A 163 -17.15 -12.64 1.56
CA ALA A 163 -16.34 -13.31 2.57
C ALA A 163 -15.09 -13.95 1.93
N PRO A 164 -13.91 -13.83 2.57
CA PRO A 164 -13.69 -13.48 3.99
C PRO A 164 -13.33 -12.01 4.27
N PHE A 165 -13.77 -11.07 3.43
CA PHE A 165 -13.67 -9.64 3.67
C PHE A 165 -12.25 -9.09 3.96
N ARG A 166 -11.21 -9.63 3.29
CA ARG A 166 -9.83 -9.15 3.49
C ARG A 166 -9.69 -7.68 3.10
N LEU A 167 -9.60 -6.81 4.11
CA LEU A 167 -9.43 -5.38 3.92
C LEU A 167 -8.03 -5.09 3.41
N GLN A 168 -7.88 -3.99 2.66
CA GLN A 168 -6.57 -3.44 2.33
C GLN A 168 -6.57 -1.95 2.66
N PHE A 169 -5.63 -1.51 3.49
CA PHE A 169 -5.43 -0.11 3.82
C PHE A 169 -4.13 0.38 3.19
N TYR A 170 -4.11 1.62 2.72
CA TYR A 170 -2.91 2.29 2.23
C TYR A 170 -2.84 3.69 2.79
N PHE A 171 -1.64 4.11 3.18
CA PHE A 171 -1.29 5.51 3.38
C PHE A 171 0.14 5.76 2.89
N ASN A 172 0.45 7.03 2.67
CA ASN A 172 1.79 7.49 2.34
C ASN A 172 2.50 7.98 3.62
N GLY A 173 3.72 7.48 3.86
CA GLY A 173 4.46 7.81 5.08
C GLY A 173 5.06 9.22 5.07
N HIS A 174 5.43 9.77 3.90
CA HIS A 174 5.80 11.19 3.77
C HIS A 174 4.64 12.12 4.15
N ASP A 175 3.40 11.78 3.79
CA ASP A 175 2.21 12.55 4.15
C ASP A 175 1.89 12.49 5.65
N TRP A 176 2.17 11.35 6.29
CA TRP A 176 2.10 11.22 7.75
C TRP A 176 3.19 12.07 8.42
N LEU A 177 4.44 11.97 7.96
CA LEU A 177 5.55 12.74 8.52
C LEU A 177 5.33 14.24 8.34
N GLN A 178 4.81 14.65 7.18
CA GLN A 178 4.44 16.04 6.89
C GLN A 178 3.49 16.61 7.97
N ARG A 179 2.48 15.85 8.36
CA ARG A 179 1.51 16.26 9.39
C ARG A 179 2.14 16.34 10.77
N ARG A 180 3.01 15.38 11.10
CA ARG A 180 3.75 15.39 12.37
C ARG A 180 4.71 16.58 12.47
N MET A 181 5.45 16.86 11.40
CA MET A 181 6.32 18.03 11.32
C MET A 181 5.52 19.34 11.43
N ALA A 182 4.38 19.44 10.75
CA ALA A 182 3.50 20.61 10.86
C ALA A 182 2.97 20.80 12.30
N ALA A 183 2.62 19.72 13.00
CA ALA A 183 2.17 19.77 14.39
C ALA A 183 3.28 20.22 15.37
N GLU A 184 4.55 19.95 15.04
CA GLU A 184 5.72 20.41 15.81
C GLU A 184 6.31 21.73 15.29
N ALA A 185 5.62 22.43 14.37
CA ALA A 185 6.08 23.67 13.74
C ALA A 185 7.45 23.57 13.03
N ILE A 186 7.83 22.37 12.57
CA ILE A 186 9.02 22.15 11.76
C ILE A 186 8.70 22.58 10.33
N THR A 187 9.44 23.57 9.83
CA THR A 187 9.24 24.08 8.47
C THR A 187 9.87 23.13 7.45
N TYR A 188 9.14 22.84 6.38
CA TYR A 188 9.61 21.99 5.31
C TYR A 188 9.13 22.51 3.95
N ARG A 189 9.78 22.04 2.88
CA ARG A 189 9.32 22.22 1.51
C ARG A 189 9.38 20.87 0.80
N LYS A 190 8.28 20.50 0.14
CA LYS A 190 8.21 19.32 -0.73
C LYS A 190 8.31 19.73 -2.20
N ALA A 191 8.89 18.86 -3.01
CA ALA A 191 8.71 18.83 -4.45
C ALA A 191 8.19 17.42 -4.79
N ASP A 192 6.96 17.35 -5.31
CA ASP A 192 6.20 16.10 -5.42
C ASP A 192 6.15 15.34 -4.08
N ASN A 193 6.63 14.10 -4.05
CA ASN A 193 6.65 13.26 -2.85
C ASN A 193 7.91 13.45 -1.99
N CYS A 194 8.92 14.20 -2.46
CA CYS A 194 10.24 14.29 -1.81
C CYS A 194 10.41 15.58 -1.00
N PHE A 195 11.03 15.48 0.18
CA PHE A 195 11.42 16.65 0.98
C PHE A 195 12.69 17.29 0.40
N VAL A 196 12.58 18.53 -0.08
CA VAL A 196 13.72 19.31 -0.61
C VAL A 196 14.32 20.26 0.41
N HIS A 197 13.63 20.48 1.53
CA HIS A 197 14.10 21.25 2.67
C HIS A 197 13.35 20.83 3.93
N VAL A 198 14.06 20.70 5.04
CA VAL A 198 13.53 20.53 6.39
C VAL A 198 14.40 21.38 7.31
N SER A 199 13.79 22.19 8.19
CA SER A 199 14.57 23.07 9.08
C SER A 199 15.32 22.33 10.17
N ASP A 200 14.87 21.14 10.54
CA ASP A 200 15.50 20.27 11.53
C ASP A 200 15.36 18.79 11.12
N PHE A 201 16.42 18.26 10.49
CA PHE A 201 16.44 16.87 10.02
C PHE A 201 16.57 15.86 11.17
N GLU A 202 17.28 16.20 12.24
CA GLU A 202 17.44 15.31 13.39
C GLU A 202 16.10 15.09 14.09
N ARG A 203 15.36 16.19 14.29
CA ARG A 203 14.02 16.11 14.87
C ARG A 203 13.05 15.38 13.94
N ALA A 204 13.08 15.66 12.64
CA ALA A 204 12.24 14.96 11.68
C ALA A 204 12.51 13.43 11.66
N GLN A 205 13.78 13.02 11.74
CA GLN A 205 14.14 11.61 11.85
C GLN A 205 13.65 11.00 13.16
N SER A 206 13.80 11.70 14.28
CA SER A 206 13.28 11.26 15.59
C SER A 206 11.77 11.02 15.59
N ILE A 207 11.00 11.84 14.85
CA ILE A 207 9.56 11.61 14.66
C ILE A 207 9.32 10.29 13.94
N VAL A 208 10.03 10.01 12.83
CA VAL A 208 9.89 8.75 12.11
C VAL A 208 10.25 7.56 12.99
N ASP A 209 11.36 7.65 13.73
CA ASP A 209 11.86 6.57 14.58
C ASP A 209 10.89 6.22 15.73
N THR A 210 10.01 7.16 16.08
CA THR A 210 8.97 6.99 17.11
C THR A 210 7.60 6.62 16.54
N PHE A 211 7.53 6.17 15.28
CA PHE A 211 6.28 5.74 14.64
C PHE A 211 5.55 4.67 15.48
N ASP A 212 4.38 5.04 16.03
CA ASP A 212 3.60 4.15 16.88
C ASP A 212 2.62 3.27 16.08
N VAL A 213 3.01 2.01 15.90
CA VAL A 213 2.20 0.97 15.25
C VAL A 213 0.88 0.72 16.00
N LYS A 214 0.84 0.88 17.34
CA LYS A 214 -0.39 0.64 18.11
C LYS A 214 -1.44 1.71 17.81
N SER A 215 -1.04 2.96 17.68
CA SER A 215 -1.94 4.04 17.26
C SER A 215 -2.48 3.83 15.85
N LEU A 216 -1.63 3.37 14.93
CA LEU A 216 -2.07 2.98 13.59
C LEU A 216 -3.12 1.86 13.65
N HIS A 217 -2.85 0.76 14.35
CA HIS A 217 -3.82 -0.35 14.46
C HIS A 217 -5.16 0.10 15.06
N ARG A 218 -5.13 0.92 16.13
CA ARG A 218 -6.36 1.50 16.70
C ARG A 218 -7.14 2.31 15.67
N ARG A 219 -6.45 3.14 14.87
CA ARG A 219 -7.10 3.93 13.81
C ARG A 219 -7.71 3.03 12.74
N LEU A 220 -7.01 1.97 12.34
CA LEU A 220 -7.50 1.00 11.35
C LEU A 220 -8.74 0.26 11.84
N ASP A 221 -8.78 -0.12 13.12
CA ASP A 221 -9.95 -0.76 13.72
C ASP A 221 -11.15 0.20 13.81
N GLN A 222 -10.92 1.49 14.11
CA GLN A 222 -11.98 2.50 14.04
C GLN A 222 -12.55 2.64 12.62
N LEU A 223 -11.69 2.66 11.60
CA LEU A 223 -12.13 2.71 10.20
C LEU A 223 -12.91 1.44 9.82
N ALA A 224 -12.43 0.27 10.25
CA ALA A 224 -13.13 -0.99 10.03
C ALA A 224 -14.51 -0.98 10.71
N ALA A 225 -14.60 -0.58 11.98
CA ALA A 225 -15.88 -0.46 12.69
C ALA A 225 -16.83 0.54 12.01
N ARG A 226 -16.30 1.64 11.45
CA ARG A 226 -17.11 2.62 10.72
C ARG A 226 -17.65 2.03 9.42
N PHE A 227 -16.81 1.45 8.56
CA PHE A 227 -17.20 1.11 7.19
C PHE A 227 -17.63 -0.34 6.98
N VAL A 228 -17.23 -1.27 7.85
CA VAL A 228 -17.45 -2.71 7.67
C VAL A 228 -18.61 -3.18 8.55
N ALA A 229 -19.76 -3.44 7.92
CA ALA A 229 -21.00 -3.87 8.60
C ALA A 229 -20.82 -5.12 9.48
N VAL A 230 -19.88 -5.99 9.09
CA VAL A 230 -19.66 -7.29 9.71
C VAL A 230 -18.56 -7.28 10.78
N HIS A 231 -17.94 -6.13 11.06
CA HIS A 231 -16.73 -6.04 11.87
C HIS A 231 -16.89 -6.66 13.28
N GLY A 232 -18.00 -6.39 13.96
CA GLY A 232 -18.26 -6.87 15.32
C GLY A 232 -18.72 -8.33 15.44
N ARG A 233 -18.85 -9.08 14.34
CA ARG A 233 -19.52 -10.40 14.36
C ARG A 233 -18.69 -11.53 14.93
N TRP A 234 -17.36 -11.39 14.87
CA TRP A 234 -16.45 -12.47 15.22
C TRP A 234 -15.67 -12.22 16.50
N GLY A 235 -16.02 -11.18 17.26
CA GLY A 235 -15.50 -10.86 18.60
C GLY A 235 -14.02 -10.47 18.66
N GLN A 236 -13.20 -10.97 17.74
CA GLN A 236 -11.79 -10.67 17.60
C GLN A 236 -11.62 -9.48 16.65
N GLY A 237 -10.72 -8.56 17.02
CA GLY A 237 -10.29 -7.47 16.16
C GLY A 237 -9.64 -7.98 14.87
N LEU A 238 -9.36 -7.07 13.95
CA LEU A 238 -8.65 -7.42 12.73
C LEU A 238 -7.18 -7.71 13.01
N HIS A 239 -6.67 -8.79 12.42
CA HIS A 239 -5.23 -8.97 12.34
C HIS A 239 -4.70 -8.20 11.14
N TRP A 240 -3.94 -7.13 11.43
CA TRP A 240 -3.28 -6.29 10.45
C TRP A 240 -1.88 -6.82 10.14
N SER A 241 -1.62 -7.08 8.86
CA SER A 241 -0.33 -7.57 8.37
C SER A 241 0.18 -6.69 7.22
N ILE A 242 1.50 -6.51 7.13
CA ILE A 242 2.11 -5.76 6.03
C ILE A 242 1.98 -6.56 4.72
N TYR A 243 1.38 -5.95 3.70
CA TYR A 243 1.38 -6.48 2.33
C TYR A 243 2.52 -5.91 1.51
N GLN A 244 2.75 -4.60 1.63
CA GLN A 244 3.82 -3.87 0.95
C GLN A 244 4.28 -2.76 1.89
N ALA A 245 5.59 -2.63 2.05
CA ALA A 245 6.22 -1.52 2.75
C ALA A 245 7.42 -1.06 1.92
N GLU A 246 7.37 0.19 1.47
CA GLU A 246 8.48 0.84 0.80
C GLU A 246 9.15 1.78 1.77
N TRP A 247 10.47 1.68 1.85
CA TRP A 247 11.32 2.51 2.69
C TRP A 247 12.13 3.44 1.79
N ALA A 248 12.01 4.73 2.02
CA ALA A 248 12.71 5.77 1.28
C ALA A 248 13.81 6.39 2.14
N THR A 249 14.93 6.68 1.49
CA THR A 249 16.03 7.47 2.04
C THR A 249 16.17 8.73 1.20
N ASP A 250 15.65 9.84 1.70
CA ASP A 250 15.72 11.14 1.09
C ASP A 250 17.05 11.80 1.45
N VAL A 251 17.94 11.95 0.46
CA VAL A 251 19.23 12.63 0.62
C VAL A 251 19.14 14.02 0.02
N VAL A 252 19.14 15.05 0.87
CA VAL A 252 19.00 16.44 0.46
C VAL A 252 20.39 17.07 0.30
N PHE A 253 20.72 17.54 -0.89
CA PHE A 253 21.98 18.22 -1.17
C PHE A 253 21.87 19.73 -0.95
N LYS A 254 22.95 20.37 -0.49
CA LYS A 254 23.05 21.83 -0.30
C LYS A 254 22.95 22.61 -1.62
N SER A 255 23.25 21.98 -2.75
CA SER A 255 23.23 22.62 -4.07
C SER A 255 22.84 21.65 -5.17
N SER A 256 21.97 22.11 -6.07
CA SER A 256 21.56 21.38 -7.27
C SER A 256 22.67 21.16 -8.28
N ARG A 257 23.79 21.90 -8.18
CA ARG A 257 24.95 21.75 -9.08
C ARG A 257 25.77 20.50 -8.80
N ILE A 258 25.61 19.90 -7.63
CA ILE A 258 26.39 18.75 -7.16
C ILE A 258 25.79 17.45 -7.69
N LEU A 259 24.45 17.40 -7.80
CA LEU A 259 23.73 16.20 -8.17
C LEU A 259 24.05 15.70 -9.59
N PRO A 260 24.19 16.52 -10.65
CA PRO A 260 24.54 16.03 -11.99
C PRO A 260 25.91 15.34 -12.04
N VAL A 261 26.92 15.95 -11.40
CA VAL A 261 28.29 15.38 -11.35
C VAL A 261 28.29 14.06 -10.59
N LEU A 262 27.58 14.02 -9.46
CA LEU A 262 27.44 12.82 -8.64
C LEU A 262 26.62 11.73 -9.36
N TYR A 263 25.58 12.12 -10.08
CA TYR A 263 24.73 11.20 -10.84
C TYR A 263 25.52 10.56 -11.99
N GLU A 264 26.33 11.33 -12.72
CA GLU A 264 27.20 10.79 -13.76
C GLU A 264 28.20 9.76 -13.18
N ASP A 265 28.85 10.10 -12.06
CA ASP A 265 29.76 9.18 -11.36
C ASP A 265 29.05 7.93 -10.84
N LEU A 266 27.83 8.06 -10.31
CA LEU A 266 27.04 6.94 -9.83
C LEU A 266 26.56 6.04 -10.97
N VAL A 267 26.04 6.61 -12.05
CA VAL A 267 25.60 5.84 -13.22
C VAL A 267 26.78 5.14 -13.87
N ARG A 268 27.93 5.81 -13.98
CA ARG A 268 29.16 5.19 -14.50
C ARG A 268 29.65 4.07 -13.59
N THR A 269 29.69 4.29 -12.28
CA THR A 269 30.10 3.26 -11.31
C THR A 269 29.13 2.08 -11.32
N ALA A 270 27.82 2.35 -11.33
CA ALA A 270 26.77 1.35 -11.43
C ALA A 270 26.88 0.53 -12.73
N ALA A 271 27.10 1.18 -13.88
CA ALA A 271 27.26 0.48 -15.15
C ALA A 271 28.54 -0.38 -15.22
N ILE A 272 29.58 -0.04 -14.45
CA ILE A 272 30.82 -0.84 -14.36
C ILE A 272 30.67 -1.98 -13.34
N GLU A 273 30.11 -1.70 -12.17
CA GLU A 273 30.11 -2.59 -11.01
C GLU A 273 28.87 -3.52 -10.93
N ILE A 274 27.72 -3.09 -11.44
CA ILE A 274 26.50 -3.90 -11.43
C ILE A 274 26.68 -5.06 -12.42
N LYS A 275 26.68 -6.28 -11.88
CA LYS A 275 26.73 -7.49 -12.69
C LYS A 275 25.33 -7.80 -13.20
N CYS A 276 25.21 -8.50 -14.33
CA CYS A 276 23.90 -8.97 -14.82
C CYS A 276 23.08 -9.69 -13.73
N ALA A 277 23.73 -10.44 -12.83
CA ALA A 277 23.04 -11.09 -11.72
C ALA A 277 22.27 -10.12 -10.80
N ASP A 278 22.79 -8.91 -10.57
CA ASP A 278 22.19 -7.91 -9.71
C ASP A 278 21.00 -7.22 -10.41
N ILE A 279 21.09 -6.98 -11.72
CA ILE A 279 20.00 -6.44 -12.56
C ILE A 279 18.83 -7.43 -12.63
N TYR A 280 19.13 -8.71 -12.86
CA TYR A 280 18.11 -9.76 -12.91
C TYR A 280 17.44 -9.95 -11.55
N GLY A 281 18.20 -9.87 -10.44
CA GLY A 281 17.66 -9.87 -9.08
C GLY A 281 16.72 -8.69 -8.80
N PHE A 282 17.12 -7.47 -9.18
CA PHE A 282 16.30 -6.25 -9.04
C PHE A 282 15.00 -6.31 -9.86
N LEU A 283 15.05 -6.87 -11.08
CA LEU A 283 13.88 -7.08 -11.94
C LEU A 283 13.05 -8.33 -11.60
N GLY A 284 13.38 -9.04 -10.52
CA GLY A 284 12.66 -10.23 -10.07
C GLY A 284 12.76 -11.44 -11.02
N ARG A 285 13.78 -11.51 -11.87
CA ARG A 285 14.02 -12.61 -12.83
C ARG A 285 15.21 -13.46 -12.38
N ARG A 286 15.11 -14.79 -12.47
CA ARG A 286 16.25 -15.69 -12.23
C ARG A 286 17.06 -15.88 -13.51
N LEU A 287 18.39 -15.77 -13.40
CA LEU A 287 19.32 -16.17 -14.46
C LEU A 287 19.21 -17.69 -14.68
N SER A 288 18.85 -18.10 -15.89
CA SER A 288 18.96 -19.51 -16.29
C SER A 288 20.43 -19.87 -16.45
N VAL A 289 20.92 -20.81 -15.64
CA VAL A 289 22.30 -21.28 -15.72
C VAL A 289 22.49 -22.07 -17.03
N LYS A 290 23.10 -21.44 -18.03
CA LYS A 290 23.85 -22.14 -19.07
C LYS A 290 25.29 -21.60 -19.06
N PRO A 291 26.31 -22.46 -19.14
CA PRO A 291 27.69 -22.02 -19.00
C PRO A 291 28.22 -21.41 -20.31
N ALA A 292 29.16 -20.48 -20.14
CA ALA A 292 30.09 -19.92 -21.13
C ALA A 292 29.58 -18.82 -22.08
N SER A 293 29.45 -17.61 -21.54
CA SER A 293 30.10 -16.45 -22.16
C SER A 293 30.49 -15.46 -21.05
N GLN A 294 31.77 -15.08 -20.98
CA GLN A 294 32.19 -13.95 -20.15
C GLN A 294 31.59 -12.69 -20.77
N VAL A 295 30.49 -12.22 -20.19
CA VAL A 295 29.87 -10.95 -20.57
C VAL A 295 30.70 -9.83 -19.94
N SER A 296 31.37 -9.03 -20.76
CA SER A 296 32.09 -7.83 -20.33
C SER A 296 31.13 -6.64 -20.30
N ASN A 297 31.12 -5.89 -19.19
CA ASN A 297 30.43 -4.60 -19.11
C ASN A 297 31.21 -3.59 -19.96
N ARG A 298 30.68 -3.20 -21.12
CA ARG A 298 31.28 -2.19 -22.00
C ARG A 298 30.42 -0.93 -21.95
N LEU A 299 30.91 0.09 -21.26
CA LEU A 299 30.32 1.44 -21.29
C LEU A 299 30.61 2.06 -22.66
N GLN A 300 29.57 2.41 -23.41
CA GLN A 300 29.67 3.24 -24.60
C GLN A 300 29.03 4.60 -24.28
N THR A 301 29.84 5.65 -24.28
CA THR A 301 29.34 7.03 -24.28
C THR A 301 28.90 7.36 -25.69
N LEU A 302 27.59 7.49 -25.92
CA LEU A 302 27.05 8.02 -27.16
C LEU A 302 27.01 9.54 -27.04
N ILE A 303 27.80 10.22 -27.87
CA ILE A 303 27.70 11.66 -28.05
C ILE A 303 26.60 11.87 -29.11
N GLU A 304 25.41 12.25 -28.68
CA GLU A 304 24.42 12.79 -29.62
C GLU A 304 24.92 14.16 -30.05
N GLY A 305 25.28 14.29 -31.33
CA GLY A 305 25.76 15.53 -31.91
C GLY A 305 24.64 16.57 -31.99
N ASP A 306 24.97 17.80 -31.58
CA ASP A 306 24.13 18.97 -31.78
C ASP A 306 23.77 19.11 -33.26
N SER A 307 22.46 19.05 -33.55
CA SER A 307 21.95 19.40 -34.87
C SER A 307 21.72 20.91 -34.90
N TYR A 308 22.56 21.59 -35.67
CA TYR A 308 22.46 23.00 -36.07
C TYR A 308 21.13 23.34 -36.74
#